data_AF-A0A9E6P2L7-F1
#
_entry.id   AF-A0A9E6P2L7-F1
#
_cell.length_a   1.000
_cell.length_b   1.000
_cell.length_c   1.000
_cell.angle_alpha   90.00
_cell.angle_beta   90.00
_cell.angle_gamma   90.00
#
_symmetry.space_group_name_H-M   'P 1'
#
loop_
_entity.id
_entity.type
_entity.pdbx_description
1 polymer ?
#
loop_
_entity_poly.entity_id
_entity_poly.type
_entity_poly.pdbx_seq_one_letter_code
_entity_poly.pdbx_strand_id
1 'polypeptide(L)'
;MLFSYFAQFYLNLHYPVSDDPEQWGQLGDYIGGILNPLLSFVSIVLLIRSLSIQVEANKELKAEVEASRKTERLRSFEMQLFNMLDSQKSYFDSFRLSIDVDGTLARFSGGEAVIKIEDDVEQLRRSGADVGLVVEYLERADSTDQIYGLTRTFYNMVRIVDEKLSDSNGFCEEDRRSHYLTIINFTDFSLLRLIMMSAQFLDFASTSYLRSNSAFNSVLGSVELSYDLY
;
A
#
# COMPACT_ATOMS: atom_id res chain seq x y z
N MET A 1 -15.62 -21.96 61.05
CA MET A 1 -14.99 -23.29 60.84
C MET A 1 -13.85 -23.52 61.82
N LEU A 2 -12.69 -22.85 61.69
CA LEU A 2 -11.58 -23.03 62.65
C LEU A 2 -11.92 -22.53 64.07
N PHE A 3 -12.47 -21.31 64.20
CA PHE A 3 -12.85 -20.76 65.51
C PHE A 3 -13.94 -21.57 66.23
N SER A 4 -14.93 -22.09 65.49
CA SER A 4 -15.98 -22.97 66.01
C SER A 4 -15.45 -24.34 66.44
N TYR A 5 -14.42 -24.86 65.76
CA TYR A 5 -13.73 -26.10 66.14
C TYR A 5 -12.93 -25.91 67.44
N PHE A 6 -12.16 -24.81 67.53
CA PHE A 6 -11.45 -24.44 68.77
C PHE A 6 -12.40 -24.26 69.96
N ALA A 7 -13.52 -23.58 69.77
CA ALA A 7 -14.52 -23.39 70.82
C ALA A 7 -15.14 -24.72 71.30
N GLN A 8 -15.44 -25.66 70.39
CA GLN A 8 -16.02 -26.95 70.75
C GLN A 8 -15.05 -27.84 71.55
N PHE A 9 -13.77 -27.88 71.17
CA PHE A 9 -12.76 -28.71 71.83
C PHE A 9 -12.30 -28.13 73.17
N TYR A 10 -12.20 -26.80 73.28
CA TYR A 10 -11.73 -26.14 74.49
C TYR A 10 -12.86 -25.85 75.49
N LEU A 11 -14.00 -25.32 75.05
CA LEU A 11 -15.09 -24.91 75.95
C LEU A 11 -16.07 -26.06 76.27
N ASN A 12 -16.38 -26.92 75.30
CA ASN A 12 -17.37 -27.99 75.48
C ASN A 12 -16.73 -29.31 75.94
N LEU A 13 -15.59 -29.69 75.37
CA LEU A 13 -14.94 -30.98 75.64
C LEU A 13 -13.83 -30.91 76.72
N HIS A 14 -13.50 -29.71 77.23
CA HIS A 14 -12.52 -29.46 78.30
C HIS A 14 -11.12 -30.09 78.07
N TYR A 15 -10.71 -30.28 76.82
CA TYR A 15 -9.36 -30.77 76.55
C TYR A 15 -8.32 -29.72 76.96
N PRO A 16 -7.28 -30.08 77.75
CA PRO A 16 -6.22 -29.15 78.10
C PRO A 16 -5.43 -28.80 76.83
N VAL A 17 -5.04 -27.52 76.73
CA VAL A 17 -4.09 -27.09 75.70
C VAL A 17 -2.75 -27.73 76.03
N SER A 18 -2.11 -28.36 75.05
CA SER A 18 -0.84 -29.03 75.28
C SER A 18 0.27 -28.01 75.58
N ASP A 19 0.94 -28.19 76.71
CA ASP A 19 2.15 -27.43 77.09
C ASP A 19 3.41 -27.96 76.38
N ASP A 20 3.29 -29.08 75.65
CA ASP A 20 4.37 -29.72 74.91
C ASP A 20 4.50 -29.12 73.50
N PRO A 21 5.59 -28.39 73.20
CA PRO A 21 5.82 -27.80 71.89
C PRO A 21 5.86 -28.83 70.74
N GLU A 22 6.17 -30.10 71.03
CA GLU A 22 6.27 -31.17 70.03
C GLU A 22 4.91 -31.47 69.39
N GLN A 23 3.82 -31.42 70.16
CA GLN A 23 2.45 -31.65 69.67
C GLN A 23 1.98 -30.51 68.77
N TRP A 24 2.42 -29.28 69.03
CA TRP A 24 2.19 -28.13 68.15
C TRP A 24 2.98 -28.23 66.84
N GLY A 25 4.20 -28.78 66.90
CA GLY A 25 4.98 -29.16 65.73
C GLY A 25 4.23 -30.13 64.82
N GLN A 26 3.71 -31.23 65.39
CA GLN A 26 2.94 -32.24 64.64
C GLN A 26 1.65 -31.68 64.01
N LEU A 27 0.95 -30.77 64.68
CA LEU A 27 -0.21 -30.08 64.10
C LEU A 27 0.21 -29.18 62.93
N GLY A 28 1.32 -28.45 63.09
CA GLY A 28 1.92 -27.65 62.02
C GLY A 28 2.32 -28.49 60.81
N ASP A 29 2.89 -29.67 61.03
CA ASP A 29 3.26 -30.62 59.98
C ASP A 29 2.02 -31.18 59.25
N TYR A 30 0.93 -31.46 59.96
CA TYR A 30 -0.32 -31.90 59.35
C TYR A 30 -0.95 -30.79 58.48
N ILE A 31 -1.04 -29.57 59.02
CA ILE A 31 -1.58 -28.41 58.29
C ILE A 31 -0.69 -28.08 57.08
N GLY A 32 0.63 -28.07 57.27
CA GLY A 32 1.61 -27.86 56.20
C GLY A 32 1.56 -28.95 55.14
N GLY A 33 1.37 -30.21 55.54
CA GLY A 33 1.23 -31.36 54.66
C GLY A 33 -0.01 -31.30 53.75
N ILE A 34 -1.07 -30.60 54.17
CA ILE A 34 -2.27 -30.37 53.35
C ILE A 34 -2.17 -29.07 52.56
N LEU A 35 -1.71 -27.99 53.19
CA LEU A 35 -1.63 -26.67 52.55
C LEU A 35 -0.55 -26.62 51.46
N ASN A 36 0.61 -27.27 51.64
CA ASN A 36 1.68 -27.21 50.65
C ASN A 36 1.28 -27.83 49.30
N PRO A 37 0.70 -29.05 49.24
CA PRO A 37 0.19 -29.59 47.99
C PRO A 37 -0.96 -28.77 47.38
N LEU A 38 -1.86 -28.24 48.23
CA LEU A 38 -2.97 -27.40 47.76
C LEU A 38 -2.48 -26.10 47.12
N LEU A 39 -1.57 -25.39 47.80
CA LEU A 39 -0.96 -24.16 47.29
C LEU A 39 -0.13 -24.45 46.04
N SER A 40 0.64 -25.54 46.02
CA SER A 40 1.41 -25.97 44.83
C SER A 40 0.50 -26.24 43.64
N PHE A 41 -0.64 -26.91 43.85
CA PHE A 41 -1.63 -27.14 42.80
C PHE A 41 -2.22 -25.83 42.27
N VAL A 42 -2.62 -24.92 43.18
CA VAL A 42 -3.11 -23.58 42.79
C VAL A 42 -2.04 -22.81 42.00
N SER A 43 -0.78 -22.85 42.43
CA SER A 43 0.33 -22.23 41.71
C SER A 43 0.49 -22.79 40.30
N ILE A 44 0.41 -24.11 40.12
CA ILE A 44 0.47 -24.75 38.79
C ILE A 44 -0.72 -24.30 37.92
N VAL A 45 -1.93 -24.25 38.48
CA VAL A 45 -3.13 -23.79 37.75
C VAL A 45 -2.98 -22.33 37.31
N LEU A 46 -2.50 -21.46 38.19
CA LEU A 46 -2.25 -20.05 37.87
C LEU A 46 -1.16 -19.92 36.79
N LEU A 47 -0.08 -20.70 36.88
CA LEU A 47 0.98 -20.71 35.87
C LEU A 47 0.47 -21.16 34.49
N ILE A 48 -0.32 -22.23 34.44
CA ILE A 48 -0.94 -22.69 33.19
C ILE A 48 -1.85 -21.60 32.62
N ARG A 49 -2.65 -20.94 33.46
CA ARG A 49 -3.53 -19.85 33.04
C ARG A 49 -2.73 -18.66 32.50
N SER A 50 -1.66 -18.27 33.19
CA SER A 50 -0.75 -17.21 32.75
C SER A 50 -0.11 -17.54 31.41
N LEU A 51 0.38 -18.77 31.22
CA LEU A 51 0.98 -19.21 29.96
C LEU A 51 -0.06 -19.18 28.82
N SER A 52 -1.29 -19.63 29.08
CA SER A 52 -2.37 -19.58 28.10
C SER A 52 -2.65 -18.14 27.64
N ILE A 53 -2.73 -17.19 28.57
CA ILE A 53 -2.94 -15.77 28.26
C ILE A 53 -1.76 -15.21 27.46
N GLN A 54 -0.53 -15.56 27.82
CA GLN A 54 0.66 -15.12 27.08
C GLN A 54 0.69 -15.65 25.65
N VAL A 55 0.28 -16.91 25.43
CA VAL A 55 0.20 -17.49 24.08
C VAL A 55 -0.85 -16.77 23.24
N GLU A 56 -2.02 -16.48 23.82
CA GLU A 56 -3.10 -15.74 23.16
C GLU A 56 -2.67 -14.31 22.81
N ALA A 57 -2.12 -13.57 23.77
CA ALA A 57 -1.59 -12.23 23.55
C ALA A 57 -0.49 -12.20 22.47
N ASN A 58 0.41 -13.19 22.45
CA ASN A 58 1.42 -13.30 21.40
C ASN A 58 0.83 -13.56 20.01
N LYS A 59 -0.29 -14.29 19.93
CA LYS A 59 -0.98 -14.54 18.65
C LYS A 59 -1.63 -13.25 18.14
N GLU A 60 -2.31 -12.52 19.01
CA GLU A 60 -2.94 -11.24 18.68
C GLU A 60 -1.90 -10.20 18.26
N LEU A 61 -0.80 -10.07 19.03
CA LEU A 61 0.30 -9.16 18.70
C LEU A 61 0.93 -9.46 17.33
N LYS A 62 1.09 -10.74 16.98
CA LYS A 62 1.59 -11.11 15.65
C LYS A 62 0.64 -10.66 14.54
N ALA A 63 -0.66 -10.88 14.69
CA ALA A 63 -1.66 -10.45 13.73
C ALA A 63 -1.69 -8.91 13.59
N GLU A 64 -1.60 -8.18 14.70
CA GLU A 64 -1.54 -6.72 14.71
C GLU A 64 -0.28 -6.20 14.01
N VAL A 65 0.89 -6.80 14.27
CA VAL A 65 2.15 -6.43 13.60
C VAL A 65 2.08 -6.69 12.09
N GLU A 66 1.48 -7.79 11.65
CA GLU A 66 1.29 -8.09 10.23
C GLU A 66 0.35 -7.09 9.55
N ALA A 67 -0.78 -6.76 10.19
CA ALA A 67 -1.72 -5.75 9.70
C ALA A 67 -1.08 -4.34 9.64
N SER A 68 -0.31 -3.99 10.67
CA SER A 68 0.44 -2.73 10.74
C SER A 68 1.48 -2.64 9.61
N ARG A 69 2.25 -3.72 9.38
CA ARG A 69 3.22 -3.79 8.28
C ARG A 69 2.56 -3.64 6.91
N LYS A 70 1.39 -4.24 6.68
CA LYS A 70 0.64 -4.07 5.44
C LYS A 70 0.22 -2.61 5.25
N THR A 71 -0.35 -2.00 6.29
CA THR A 71 -0.76 -0.58 6.28
C THR A 71 0.43 0.35 6.00
N GLU A 72 1.56 0.11 6.63
CA GLU A 72 2.77 0.93 6.44
C GLU A 72 3.33 0.81 5.02
N ARG A 73 3.33 -0.41 4.45
CA ARG A 73 3.73 -0.61 3.04
C ARG A 73 2.81 0.15 2.08
N LEU A 74 1.50 0.13 2.33
CA LEU A 74 0.53 0.87 1.52
C LEU A 74 0.79 2.37 1.60
N ARG A 75 0.93 2.92 2.82
CA ARG A 75 1.26 4.35 3.01
C ARG A 75 2.57 4.75 2.35
N SER A 76 3.61 3.94 2.51
CA SER A 76 4.91 4.19 1.87
C SER A 76 4.79 4.20 0.35
N PHE A 77 3.97 3.31 -0.22
CA PHE A 77 3.70 3.26 -1.65
C PHE A 77 2.90 4.49 -2.10
N GLU A 78 1.82 4.87 -1.40
CA GLU A 78 1.02 6.05 -1.72
C GLU A 78 1.87 7.32 -1.70
N MET A 79 2.71 7.50 -0.68
CA MET A 79 3.67 8.61 -0.63
C MET A 79 4.61 8.60 -1.84
N GLN A 80 5.13 7.44 -2.23
CA GLN A 80 5.97 7.31 -3.43
C GLN A 80 5.19 7.68 -4.70
N LEU A 81 3.94 7.22 -4.83
CA LEU A 81 3.08 7.49 -5.98
C LEU A 81 2.77 8.99 -6.11
N PHE A 82 2.40 9.66 -5.02
CA PHE A 82 2.15 11.10 -5.02
C PHE A 82 3.40 11.92 -5.34
N ASN A 83 4.56 11.53 -4.80
CA ASN A 83 5.83 12.16 -5.17
C ASN A 83 6.15 11.98 -6.67
N MET A 84 5.80 10.84 -7.26
CA MET A 84 5.96 10.61 -8.71
C MET A 84 4.98 11.48 -9.53
N LEU A 85 3.73 11.65 -9.08
CA LEU A 85 2.76 12.55 -9.71
C LEU A 85 3.26 14.01 -9.67
N ASP A 86 3.75 14.47 -8.53
CA ASP A 86 4.31 15.82 -8.37
C ASP A 86 5.57 16.03 -9.23
N SER A 87 6.44 15.03 -9.29
CA SER A 87 7.61 15.05 -10.17
C SER A 87 7.21 15.08 -11.64
N GLN A 88 6.16 14.34 -12.03
CA GLN A 88 5.66 14.33 -13.40
C GLN A 88 5.07 15.69 -13.77
N LYS A 89 4.27 16.28 -12.87
CA LYS A 89 3.73 17.63 -13.06
C LYS A 89 4.84 18.66 -13.23
N SER A 90 5.84 18.63 -12.37
CA SER A 90 7.00 19.54 -12.47
C SER A 90 7.76 19.35 -13.80
N TYR A 91 7.91 18.11 -14.25
CA TYR A 91 8.53 17.82 -15.54
C TYR A 91 7.69 18.34 -16.71
N PHE A 92 6.36 18.19 -16.63
CA PHE A 92 5.43 18.71 -17.63
C PHE A 92 5.39 20.24 -17.67
N ASP A 93 5.46 20.92 -16.53
CA ASP A 93 5.54 22.39 -16.46
C ASP A 93 6.84 22.90 -17.13
N SER A 94 7.89 22.08 -17.12
CA SER A 94 9.16 22.34 -17.81
C SER A 94 9.20 21.87 -19.27
N PHE A 95 8.14 21.20 -19.76
CA PHE A 95 8.03 20.78 -21.15
C PHE A 95 8.06 22.00 -22.07
N ARG A 96 8.91 21.94 -23.10
CA ARG A 96 9.12 23.03 -24.05
C ARG A 96 9.21 22.46 -25.45
N LEU A 97 8.39 23.00 -26.34
CA LEU A 97 8.44 22.69 -27.76
C LEU A 97 8.92 23.91 -28.52
N SER A 98 9.95 23.74 -29.34
CA SER A 98 10.50 24.79 -30.20
C SER A 98 10.19 24.47 -31.65
N ILE A 99 9.37 25.30 -32.31
CA ILE A 99 8.99 25.13 -33.71
C ILE A 99 9.40 26.38 -34.47
N ASP A 100 10.01 26.18 -35.65
CA ASP A 100 10.24 27.26 -36.59
C ASP A 100 8.94 27.57 -37.34
N VAL A 101 8.39 28.76 -37.10
CA VAL A 101 7.20 29.29 -37.77
C VAL A 101 7.64 30.50 -38.57
N ASP A 102 7.62 30.37 -39.91
CA ASP A 102 7.99 31.44 -40.85
C ASP A 102 9.37 32.08 -40.61
N GLY A 103 10.36 31.28 -40.19
CA GLY A 103 11.73 31.73 -39.91
C GLY A 103 11.92 32.32 -38.51
N THR A 104 10.88 32.29 -37.67
CA THR A 104 10.94 32.69 -36.26
C THR A 104 10.73 31.47 -35.37
N LEU A 105 11.68 31.26 -34.45
CA LEU A 105 11.64 30.13 -33.52
C LEU A 105 10.64 30.43 -32.39
N ALA A 106 9.41 29.94 -32.57
CA ALA A 106 8.35 30.03 -31.57
C ALA A 106 8.54 28.96 -30.50
N ARG A 107 8.32 29.32 -29.24
CA ARG A 107 8.43 28.42 -28.08
C ARG A 107 7.08 28.26 -27.40
N PHE A 108 6.63 27.02 -27.31
CA PHE A 108 5.41 26.64 -26.60
C PHE A 108 5.79 25.87 -25.34
N SER A 109 4.93 25.90 -24.32
CA SER A 109 5.19 25.24 -23.04
C SER A 109 3.97 24.54 -22.47
N GLY A 110 4.19 23.44 -21.74
CA GLY A 110 3.13 22.71 -21.03
C GLY A 110 1.96 22.37 -21.96
N GLY A 111 0.74 22.72 -21.54
CA GLY A 111 -0.48 22.47 -22.32
C GLY A 111 -0.48 23.12 -23.72
N GLU A 112 0.10 24.31 -23.88
CA GLU A 112 0.16 24.97 -25.20
C GLU A 112 1.04 24.21 -26.20
N ALA A 113 2.13 23.62 -25.72
CA ALA A 113 2.98 22.77 -26.54
C ALA A 113 2.25 21.50 -26.97
N VAL A 114 1.47 20.91 -26.08
CA VAL A 114 0.64 19.75 -26.41
C VAL A 114 -0.41 20.10 -27.46
N ILE A 115 -1.16 21.19 -27.28
CA ILE A 115 -2.18 21.64 -28.24
C ILE A 115 -1.54 21.83 -29.62
N LYS A 116 -0.35 22.44 -29.68
CA LYS A 116 0.35 22.64 -30.94
C LYS A 116 0.73 21.31 -31.62
N ILE A 117 1.20 20.32 -30.85
CA ILE A 117 1.48 18.96 -31.35
C ILE A 117 0.20 18.31 -31.87
N GLU A 118 -0.89 18.40 -31.13
CA GLU A 118 -2.19 17.84 -31.51
C GLU A 118 -2.71 18.44 -32.81
N ASP A 119 -2.67 19.77 -32.95
CA ASP A 119 -3.09 20.48 -34.16
C ASP A 119 -2.25 20.05 -35.38
N ASP A 120 -0.93 19.93 -35.22
CA ASP A 120 -0.02 19.51 -36.29
C ASP A 120 -0.28 18.04 -36.70
N VAL A 121 -0.48 17.15 -35.74
CA VAL A 121 -0.81 15.74 -35.98
C VAL A 121 -2.17 15.62 -36.67
N GLU A 122 -3.18 16.36 -36.23
CA GLU A 122 -4.50 16.35 -36.86
C GLU A 122 -4.44 16.90 -38.30
N GLN A 123 -3.66 17.95 -38.54
CA GLN A 123 -3.44 18.49 -39.88
C GLN A 123 -2.78 17.46 -40.81
N LEU A 124 -1.74 16.77 -40.33
CA LEU A 124 -1.09 15.68 -41.08
C LEU A 124 -2.09 14.58 -41.41
N ARG A 125 -2.89 14.13 -40.44
CA ARG A 125 -3.91 13.09 -40.63
C ARG A 125 -4.98 13.51 -41.64
N ARG A 126 -5.50 14.73 -41.55
CA ARG A 126 -6.51 15.27 -42.50
C ARG A 126 -5.98 15.40 -43.93
N SER A 127 -4.69 15.61 -44.11
CA SER A 127 -4.06 15.63 -45.43
C SER A 127 -3.95 14.24 -46.08
N GLY A 128 -4.36 13.17 -45.37
CA GLY A 128 -4.21 11.79 -45.82
C GLY A 128 -2.76 11.30 -45.74
N ALA A 129 -1.94 11.93 -44.89
CA ALA A 129 -0.56 11.55 -44.68
C ALA A 129 -0.45 10.10 -44.17
N ASP A 130 0.60 9.41 -44.61
CA ASP A 130 0.94 8.10 -44.07
C ASP A 130 1.25 8.20 -42.57
N VAL A 131 0.93 7.14 -41.81
CA VAL A 131 1.19 7.08 -40.36
C VAL A 131 2.67 7.32 -40.06
N GLY A 132 3.57 6.90 -40.96
CA GLY A 132 5.01 7.15 -40.82
C GLY A 132 5.39 8.63 -40.74
N LEU A 133 4.65 9.53 -41.40
CA LEU A 133 4.91 10.98 -41.33
C LEU A 133 4.54 11.57 -39.97
N VAL A 134 3.50 11.03 -39.32
CA VAL A 134 3.13 11.42 -37.95
C VAL A 134 4.21 10.98 -36.97
N VAL A 135 4.72 9.76 -37.13
CA VAL A 135 5.83 9.23 -36.31
C VAL A 135 7.08 10.10 -36.48
N GLU A 136 7.48 10.39 -37.72
CA GLU A 136 8.66 11.24 -38.01
C GLU A 136 8.50 12.65 -37.41
N TYR A 137 7.30 13.23 -37.49
CA TYR A 137 7.00 14.51 -36.85
C TYR A 137 7.18 14.44 -35.33
N LEU A 138 6.61 13.43 -34.67
CA LEU A 138 6.68 13.25 -33.22
C LEU A 138 8.10 12.99 -32.74
N GLU A 139 8.88 12.16 -33.45
CA GLU A 139 10.29 11.92 -33.15
C GLU A 139 11.13 13.20 -33.28
N ARG A 140 10.84 14.03 -34.28
CA ARG A 140 11.51 15.34 -34.44
C ARG A 140 11.09 16.33 -33.37
N ALA A 141 9.80 16.36 -33.01
CA ALA A 141 9.27 17.17 -31.92
C ALA A 141 9.90 16.77 -30.58
N ASP A 142 10.20 15.48 -30.40
CA ASP A 142 10.86 14.93 -29.21
C ASP A 142 12.40 14.92 -29.28
N SER A 143 13.02 15.85 -30.00
CA SER A 143 14.49 15.93 -30.14
C SER A 143 15.29 16.03 -28.83
N THR A 144 14.62 16.28 -27.70
CA THR A 144 15.23 16.37 -26.36
C THR A 144 14.70 15.31 -25.38
N ASP A 145 14.04 14.27 -25.89
CA ASP A 145 13.47 13.13 -25.13
C ASP A 145 12.48 13.53 -24.01
N GLN A 146 11.83 14.68 -24.13
CA GLN A 146 10.87 15.16 -23.15
C GLN A 146 9.55 14.38 -23.19
N ILE A 147 9.01 14.08 -24.38
CA ILE A 147 7.79 13.28 -24.58
C ILE A 147 8.06 11.85 -24.12
N TYR A 148 9.21 11.27 -24.50
CA TYR A 148 9.66 9.99 -23.98
C TYR A 148 9.74 9.99 -22.45
N GLY A 149 10.38 10.99 -21.83
CA GLY A 149 10.53 11.10 -20.39
C GLY A 149 9.19 11.21 -19.65
N LEU A 150 8.24 11.99 -20.19
CA LEU A 150 6.89 12.16 -19.64
C LEU A 150 6.11 10.84 -19.70
N THR A 151 6.16 10.18 -20.86
CA THR A 151 5.52 8.87 -21.08
C THR A 151 6.13 7.80 -20.18
N ARG A 152 7.46 7.77 -20.03
CA ARG A 152 8.16 6.83 -19.16
C ARG A 152 7.80 7.03 -17.69
N THR A 153 7.66 8.28 -17.24
CA THR A 153 7.27 8.58 -15.86
C THR A 153 5.87 8.07 -15.58
N PHE A 154 4.92 8.31 -16.50
CA PHE A 154 3.56 7.78 -16.40
C PHE A 154 3.52 6.25 -16.37
N TYR A 155 4.22 5.61 -17.31
CA TYR A 155 4.38 4.16 -17.36
C TYR A 155 4.90 3.59 -16.03
N ASN A 156 5.91 4.21 -15.42
CA ASN A 156 6.44 3.74 -14.15
C ASN A 156 5.40 3.82 -13.01
N MET A 157 4.52 4.83 -13.03
CA MET A 157 3.41 4.92 -12.06
C MET A 157 2.41 3.78 -12.24
N VAL A 158 2.03 3.48 -13.49
CA VAL A 158 1.13 2.35 -13.77
C VAL A 158 1.78 1.02 -13.35
N ARG A 159 3.06 0.83 -13.68
CA ARG A 159 3.79 -0.39 -13.34
C ARG A 159 3.96 -0.58 -11.83
N ILE A 160 4.25 0.47 -11.07
CA ILE A 160 4.44 0.32 -9.63
C ILE A 160 3.12 -0.04 -8.93
N VAL A 161 1.96 0.38 -9.46
CA VAL A 161 0.65 -0.09 -8.98
C VAL A 161 0.52 -1.59 -9.18
N ASP A 162 0.84 -2.12 -10.37
CA ASP A 162 0.82 -3.57 -10.62
C ASP A 162 1.73 -4.35 -9.68
N GLU A 163 2.96 -3.88 -9.51
CA GLU A 163 3.98 -4.55 -8.70
C GLU A 163 3.62 -4.52 -7.20
N LYS A 164 3.22 -3.35 -6.68
CA LYS A 164 3.02 -3.13 -5.24
C LYS A 164 1.66 -3.57 -4.76
N LEU A 165 0.60 -3.39 -5.55
CA LEU A 165 -0.76 -3.78 -5.21
C LEU A 165 -1.16 -5.13 -5.85
N SER A 166 -0.20 -6.04 -5.99
CA SER A 166 -0.43 -7.39 -6.47
C SER A 166 -1.16 -8.27 -5.45
N ASP A 167 -1.81 -9.33 -5.93
CA ASP A 167 -2.48 -10.33 -5.09
C ASP A 167 -1.49 -11.03 -4.15
N SER A 168 -0.24 -11.21 -4.59
CA SER A 168 0.86 -11.72 -3.76
C SER A 168 1.22 -10.81 -2.57
N ASN A 169 0.93 -9.52 -2.67
CA ASN A 169 1.10 -8.56 -1.57
C ASN A 169 -0.18 -8.40 -0.73
N GLY A 170 -1.22 -9.19 -1.02
CA GLY A 170 -2.48 -9.22 -0.28
C GLY A 170 -3.45 -8.10 -0.65
N PHE A 171 -3.32 -7.50 -1.83
CA PHE A 171 -4.24 -6.49 -2.38
C PHE A 171 -5.11 -7.12 -3.47
N CYS A 172 -6.26 -6.52 -3.76
CA CYS A 172 -7.16 -7.02 -4.79
C CYS A 172 -7.14 -6.16 -6.07
N GLU A 173 -7.85 -6.61 -7.10
CA GLU A 173 -8.03 -5.83 -8.34
C GLU A 173 -8.71 -4.47 -8.10
N GLU A 174 -9.62 -4.37 -7.14
CA GLU A 174 -10.30 -3.11 -6.81
C GLU A 174 -9.33 -2.07 -6.23
N ASP A 175 -8.37 -2.49 -5.40
CA ASP A 175 -7.31 -1.63 -4.88
C ASP A 175 -6.48 -1.04 -6.04
N ARG A 176 -6.05 -1.89 -6.99
CA ARG A 176 -5.32 -1.47 -8.21
C ARG A 176 -6.14 -0.50 -9.04
N ARG A 177 -7.41 -0.84 -9.31
CA ARG A 177 -8.34 -0.01 -10.08
C ARG A 177 -8.50 1.39 -9.48
N SER A 178 -8.66 1.48 -8.16
CA SER A 178 -8.74 2.76 -7.46
C SER A 178 -7.49 3.61 -7.68
N HIS A 179 -6.30 3.02 -7.62
CA HIS A 179 -5.05 3.76 -7.81
C HIS A 179 -4.79 4.15 -9.27
N TYR A 180 -5.20 3.34 -10.24
CA TYR A 180 -5.19 3.77 -11.64
C TYR A 180 -6.11 4.96 -11.88
N LEU A 181 -7.30 4.98 -11.29
CA LEU A 181 -8.18 6.14 -11.34
C LEU A 181 -7.51 7.37 -10.74
N THR A 182 -6.82 7.23 -9.60
CA THR A 182 -6.04 8.32 -9.00
C THR A 182 -4.97 8.83 -9.96
N ILE A 183 -4.19 7.94 -10.58
CA ILE A 183 -3.18 8.36 -11.58
C ILE A 183 -3.83 9.14 -12.71
N ILE A 184 -4.90 8.61 -13.30
CA ILE A 184 -5.58 9.25 -14.45
C ILE A 184 -6.15 10.61 -14.05
N ASN A 185 -6.88 10.69 -12.93
CA ASN A 185 -7.58 11.90 -12.51
C ASN A 185 -6.66 13.03 -12.05
N PHE A 186 -5.49 12.70 -11.51
CA PHE A 186 -4.51 13.68 -11.03
C PHE A 186 -3.43 14.04 -12.06
N THR A 187 -3.35 13.30 -13.18
CA THR A 187 -2.50 13.68 -14.31
C THR A 187 -3.15 14.83 -15.07
N ASP A 188 -2.37 15.85 -15.46
CA ASP A 188 -2.87 16.95 -16.28
C ASP A 188 -3.50 16.41 -17.57
N PHE A 189 -4.66 16.94 -17.96
CA PHE A 189 -5.40 16.41 -19.11
C PHE A 189 -4.65 16.57 -20.44
N SER A 190 -3.89 17.65 -20.62
CA SER A 190 -3.05 17.82 -21.81
C SER A 190 -1.91 16.80 -21.80
N LEU A 191 -1.27 16.61 -20.65
CA LEU A 191 -0.25 15.57 -20.51
C LEU A 191 -0.82 14.17 -20.81
N LEU A 192 -2.01 13.87 -20.32
CA LEU A 192 -2.64 12.57 -20.56
C LEU A 192 -2.87 12.33 -22.05
N ARG A 193 -3.40 13.32 -22.78
CA ARG A 193 -3.57 13.23 -24.24
C ARG A 193 -2.24 13.07 -24.98
N LEU A 194 -1.19 13.78 -24.56
CA LEU A 194 0.16 13.60 -25.10
C LEU A 194 0.67 12.16 -24.88
N ILE A 195 0.44 11.57 -23.70
CA ILE A 195 0.82 10.19 -23.40
C ILE A 195 0.00 9.20 -24.24
N MET A 196 -1.30 9.43 -24.41
CA MET A 196 -2.15 8.58 -25.25
C MET A 196 -1.71 8.63 -26.71
N MET A 197 -1.43 9.82 -27.24
CA MET A 197 -0.88 10.01 -28.58
C MET A 197 0.48 9.34 -28.75
N SER A 198 1.36 9.49 -27.75
CA SER A 198 2.65 8.79 -27.73
C SER A 198 2.44 7.28 -27.75
N ALA A 199 1.48 6.77 -26.99
CA ALA A 199 1.13 5.35 -27.00
C ALA A 199 0.46 4.89 -28.29
N GLN A 200 -0.18 5.78 -29.05
CA GLN A 200 -0.80 5.46 -30.34
C GLN A 200 0.25 5.33 -31.46
N PHE A 201 1.18 6.30 -31.53
CA PHE A 201 2.07 6.44 -32.69
C PHE A 201 3.51 6.00 -32.42
N LEU A 202 4.02 6.15 -31.19
CA LEU A 202 5.41 5.83 -30.87
C LEU A 202 5.52 4.40 -30.32
N ASP A 203 6.62 3.73 -30.68
CA ASP A 203 6.88 2.36 -30.23
C ASP A 203 8.05 2.29 -29.24
N PHE A 204 7.76 2.72 -28.02
CA PHE A 204 8.63 2.59 -26.87
C PHE A 204 8.21 1.42 -25.98
N ALA A 205 9.15 0.87 -25.20
CA ALA A 205 8.83 -0.13 -24.18
C ALA A 205 7.75 0.36 -23.19
N SER A 206 7.78 1.66 -22.83
CA SER A 206 6.76 2.29 -21.98
C SER A 206 5.38 2.27 -22.63
N THR A 207 5.28 2.68 -23.90
CA THR A 207 4.02 2.68 -24.66
C THR A 207 3.46 1.29 -24.89
N SER A 208 4.33 0.32 -25.22
CA SER A 208 3.95 -1.08 -25.38
C SER A 208 3.37 -1.67 -24.10
N TYR A 209 3.97 -1.37 -22.95
CA TYR A 209 3.43 -1.81 -21.66
C TYR A 209 2.03 -1.23 -21.41
N LEU A 210 1.86 0.09 -21.57
CA LEU A 210 0.58 0.76 -21.38
C LEU A 210 -0.51 0.13 -22.27
N ARG A 211 -0.21 -0.08 -23.56
CA ARG A 211 -1.14 -0.75 -24.49
C ARG A 211 -1.46 -2.18 -24.08
N SER A 212 -0.50 -2.94 -23.54
CA SER A 212 -0.69 -4.34 -23.16
C SER A 212 -1.38 -4.54 -21.80
N ASN A 213 -1.45 -3.51 -20.96
CA ASN A 213 -1.95 -3.63 -19.59
C ASN A 213 -3.49 -3.63 -19.56
N SER A 214 -4.09 -4.83 -19.49
CA SER A 214 -5.55 -4.99 -19.52
C SER A 214 -6.26 -4.34 -18.33
N ALA A 215 -5.66 -4.37 -17.13
CA ALA A 215 -6.24 -3.80 -15.93
C ALA A 215 -6.32 -2.27 -16.05
N PHE A 216 -5.21 -1.63 -16.41
CA PHE A 216 -5.16 -0.20 -16.67
C PHE A 216 -6.10 0.22 -17.81
N ASN A 217 -6.09 -0.50 -18.93
CA ASN A 217 -6.94 -0.19 -20.08
C ASN A 217 -8.44 -0.32 -19.76
N SER A 218 -8.83 -1.25 -18.88
CA SER A 218 -10.21 -1.34 -18.39
C SER A 218 -10.61 -0.09 -17.58
N VAL A 219 -9.68 0.47 -16.81
CA VAL A 219 -9.92 1.73 -16.09
C VAL A 219 -10.00 2.91 -17.06
N LEU A 220 -9.08 2.98 -18.01
CA LEU A 220 -9.03 4.01 -19.05
C LEU A 220 -10.36 4.08 -19.84
N GLY A 221 -10.87 2.92 -20.28
CA GLY A 221 -12.16 2.84 -20.97
C GLY A 221 -13.34 3.23 -20.09
N SER A 222 -13.27 3.02 -18.77
CA SER A 222 -14.36 3.41 -17.86
C SER A 222 -14.49 4.91 -17.61
N VAL A 223 -13.47 5.69 -18.00
CA VAL A 223 -13.50 7.16 -17.98
C VAL A 223 -13.59 7.75 -19.40
N GLU A 224 -14.03 6.94 -20.36
CA GLU A 224 -14.22 7.33 -21.78
C GLU A 224 -12.93 7.80 -22.47
N LEU A 225 -11.77 7.35 -22.00
CA LEU A 225 -10.47 7.59 -22.63
C LEU A 225 -10.03 6.37 -23.45
N SER A 226 -9.33 6.63 -24.54
CA SER A 226 -8.74 5.58 -25.38
C SER A 226 -7.43 6.06 -26.00
N TYR A 227 -6.68 5.15 -26.61
CA TYR A 227 -5.47 5.48 -27.36
C TYR A 227 -5.78 6.00 -28.76
N ASP A 228 -6.98 5.77 -29.29
CA ASP A 228 -7.39 6.17 -30.64
C ASP A 228 -8.06 7.55 -30.62
N LEU A 229 -7.32 8.57 -30.15
CA LEU A 229 -7.82 9.94 -30.08
C LEU A 229 -7.75 10.68 -31.43
N TYR A 230 -6.92 10.20 -32.38
CA TYR A 230 -6.56 10.89 -33.63
C TYR A 230 -6.48 9.96 -34.86
#